data_AF-A0A971Q8A8-F1
#
_entry.id   AF-A0A971Q8A8-F1
#
_cell.length_a   1.000
_cell.length_b   1.000
_cell.length_c   1.000
_cell.angle_alpha   90.00
_cell.angle_beta   90.00
_cell.angle_gamma   90.00
#
_symmetry.space_group_name_H-M   'P 1'
#
loop_
_entity.id
_entity.type
_entity.pdbx_description
1 polymer ?
#
loop_
_entity_poly.entity_id
_entity_poly.type
_entity_poly.pdbx_seq_one_letter_code
_entity_poly.pdbx_strand_id
1 'polypeptide(L)'
;MSSEFNSDNYVHVLAERVAREFAFRGRTPQDVESWQRAFRPRLRAALGLDRIEQAGRCDLAPRKLGEEMLDDHIREEWTIETEPGYRIPFYFLRPLRQDGPLPLV
;
A
#
# COMPACT_ATOMS: atom_id res chain seq x y z
N MET A 1 -7.71 -2.87 39.37
CA MET A 1 -8.55 -1.67 39.45
C MET A 1 -8.88 -1.28 38.02
N SER A 2 -10.17 -1.26 37.64
CA SER A 2 -10.56 -0.91 36.27
C SER A 2 -10.33 0.59 36.09
N SER A 3 -9.47 0.98 35.15
CA SER A 3 -9.33 2.38 34.74
C SER A 3 -10.67 2.87 34.22
N GLU A 4 -11.17 4.00 34.72
CA GLU A 4 -12.38 4.65 34.23
C GLU A 4 -12.21 4.97 32.74
N PHE A 5 -13.13 4.51 31.89
CA PHE A 5 -13.03 4.72 30.44
C PHE A 5 -13.39 6.17 30.10
N ASN A 6 -12.41 6.94 29.63
CA ASN A 6 -12.55 8.36 29.34
C ASN A 6 -11.80 8.74 28.04
N SER A 7 -11.89 10.00 27.62
CA SER A 7 -11.21 10.49 26.41
C SER A 7 -9.71 10.23 26.41
N ASP A 8 -9.08 10.29 27.58
CA ASP A 8 -7.63 10.26 27.74
C ASP A 8 -7.07 8.83 27.62
N ASN A 9 -7.87 7.82 27.90
CA ASN A 9 -7.50 6.40 27.77
C ASN A 9 -8.30 5.62 26.73
N TYR A 10 -9.18 6.29 25.97
CA TYR A 10 -10.10 5.69 25.01
C TYR A 10 -9.41 4.71 24.05
N VAL A 11 -8.35 5.17 23.38
CA VAL A 11 -7.63 4.37 22.37
C VAL A 11 -6.91 3.19 23.00
N HIS A 12 -6.35 3.35 24.20
CA HIS A 12 -5.64 2.28 24.91
C HIS A 12 -6.59 1.17 25.36
N VAL A 13 -7.72 1.55 25.96
CA VAL A 13 -8.74 0.59 26.40
C VAL A 13 -9.34 -0.15 25.21
N LEU A 14 -9.57 0.53 24.08
CA LEU A 14 -10.00 -0.14 22.85
C LEU A 14 -8.92 -1.10 22.32
N ALA A 15 -7.66 -0.67 22.26
CA ALA A 15 -6.56 -1.51 21.78
C ALA A 15 -6.37 -2.78 22.63
N GLU A 16 -6.60 -2.70 23.95
CA GLU A 16 -6.56 -3.85 24.86
C GLU A 16 -7.75 -4.80 24.67
N ARG A 17 -8.94 -4.25 24.37
CA ARG A 17 -10.17 -5.04 24.19
C ARG A 17 -10.29 -5.66 22.79
N VAL A 18 -9.53 -5.17 21.82
CA VAL A 18 -9.54 -5.71 20.46
C VAL A 18 -8.64 -6.94 20.36
N ALA A 19 -9.25 -8.07 19.98
CA ALA A 19 -8.51 -9.29 19.66
C ALA A 19 -7.65 -9.06 18.41
N ARG A 20 -6.33 -8.95 18.62
CA ARG A 20 -5.34 -8.87 17.53
C ARG A 20 -5.03 -10.27 17.02
N GLU A 21 -5.93 -10.79 16.18
CA GLU A 21 -5.84 -12.12 15.56
C GLU A 21 -4.46 -12.37 14.94
N PHE A 22 -3.94 -11.39 14.20
CA PHE A 22 -2.64 -11.46 13.52
C PHE A 22 -1.52 -10.70 14.23
N ALA A 23 -1.59 -10.49 15.56
CA ALA A 23 -0.42 -10.00 16.29
C ALA A 23 0.73 -11.01 16.16
N PHE A 24 1.88 -10.55 15.69
CA PHE A 24 3.07 -11.40 15.58
C PHE A 24 3.57 -11.78 16.98
N ARG A 25 3.66 -13.08 17.24
CA ARG A 25 4.16 -13.66 18.51
C ARG A 25 5.27 -14.70 18.29
N GLY A 26 5.71 -14.84 17.04
CA GLY A 26 6.75 -15.79 16.64
C GLY A 26 8.13 -15.39 17.15
N ARG A 27 9.06 -16.33 17.11
CA ARG A 27 10.47 -16.14 17.50
C ARG A 27 11.45 -16.64 16.44
N THR A 28 10.96 -17.31 15.41
CA THR A 28 11.77 -17.94 14.36
C THR A 28 11.41 -17.40 12.97
N PRO A 29 12.30 -17.54 11.97
CA PRO A 29 11.97 -17.23 10.58
C PRO A 29 10.72 -17.99 10.07
N GLN A 30 10.56 -19.25 10.47
CA GLN A 30 9.41 -20.08 10.09
C GLN A 30 8.09 -19.52 10.66
N ASP A 31 8.12 -18.92 11.84
CA ASP A 31 6.95 -18.24 12.40
C ASP A 31 6.57 -17.00 11.58
N VAL A 32 7.56 -16.26 11.07
CA VAL A 32 7.32 -15.11 10.19
C VAL A 32 6.63 -15.55 8.90
N GLU A 33 7.14 -16.60 8.26
CA GLU A 33 6.54 -17.14 7.04
C GLU A 33 5.10 -17.61 7.27
N SER A 34 4.87 -18.35 8.36
CA SER A 34 3.54 -18.84 8.73
C SER A 34 2.57 -17.71 9.01
N TRP A 35 3.02 -16.69 9.76
CA TRP A 35 2.25 -15.49 10.03
C TRP A 35 1.91 -14.71 8.74
N GLN A 36 2.88 -14.48 7.85
CA GLN A 36 2.66 -13.78 6.58
C GLN A 36 1.65 -14.51 5.71
N ARG A 37 1.74 -15.84 5.63
CA ARG A 37 0.83 -16.68 4.85
C ARG A 37 -0.60 -16.60 5.35
N ALA A 38 -0.79 -16.55 6.67
CA ALA A 38 -2.12 -16.40 7.28
C ALA A 38 -2.67 -14.97 7.17
N PHE A 39 -1.82 -13.95 7.36
CA PHE A 39 -2.25 -12.55 7.44
C PHE A 39 -2.55 -11.92 6.07
N ARG A 40 -1.71 -12.16 5.05
CA ARG A 40 -1.82 -11.49 3.73
C ARG A 40 -3.19 -11.66 3.07
N PRO A 41 -3.82 -12.85 3.05
CA PRO A 41 -5.17 -13.00 2.50
C PRO A 41 -6.21 -12.16 3.25
N ARG A 42 -6.13 -12.11 4.59
CA ARG A 42 -7.06 -11.31 5.40
C ARG A 42 -6.91 -9.81 5.13
N LEU A 43 -5.67 -9.34 4.98
CA LEU A 43 -5.37 -7.95 4.62
C LEU A 43 -5.90 -7.62 3.22
N ARG A 44 -5.66 -8.48 2.23
CA ARG A 44 -6.14 -8.29 0.85
C ARG A 44 -7.66 -8.15 0.80
N ALA A 45 -8.38 -9.02 1.51
CA ALA A 45 -9.84 -8.97 1.60
C ALA A 45 -10.33 -7.71 2.34
N ALA A 46 -9.65 -7.30 3.42
CA ALA A 46 -10.00 -6.09 4.17
C ALA A 46 -9.84 -4.80 3.35
N LEU A 47 -8.80 -4.76 2.51
CA LEU A 47 -8.55 -3.66 1.57
C LEU A 47 -9.48 -3.69 0.35
N GLY A 48 -10.32 -4.73 0.21
CA GLY A 48 -11.27 -4.85 -0.90
C GLY A 48 -10.63 -5.18 -2.25
N LEU A 49 -9.34 -5.55 -2.29
CA LEU A 49 -8.62 -5.79 -3.54
C LEU A 49 -9.22 -6.94 -4.35
N ASP A 50 -9.79 -7.94 -3.68
CA ASP A 50 -10.50 -9.04 -4.36
C ASP A 50 -11.76 -8.55 -5.09
N ARG A 51 -12.45 -7.53 -4.55
CA ARG A 51 -13.64 -6.95 -5.19
C ARG A 51 -13.27 -6.09 -6.38
N ILE A 52 -12.18 -5.32 -6.26
CA ILE A 52 -11.64 -4.52 -7.36
C ILE A 52 -11.26 -5.43 -8.53
N GLU A 53 -10.55 -6.53 -8.25
CA GLU A 53 -10.17 -7.50 -9.27
C GLU A 53 -11.38 -8.19 -9.93
N GLN A 54 -12.42 -8.48 -9.16
CA GLN A 54 -13.68 -9.04 -9.68
C GLN A 54 -14.46 -8.05 -10.54
N ALA A 55 -14.36 -6.74 -10.28
CA ALA A 55 -15.02 -5.71 -11.07
C ALA A 55 -14.42 -5.60 -12.48
N GLY A 56 -13.16 -6.01 -12.66
CA GLY A 56 -12.54 -6.20 -13.96
C GLY A 56 -11.04 -5.89 -13.95
N ARG A 57 -10.37 -6.33 -15.02
CA ARG A 57 -8.95 -6.03 -15.28
C ARG A 57 -8.84 -5.13 -16.51
N CYS A 58 -7.81 -4.29 -16.54
CA CYS A 58 -7.48 -3.42 -17.67
C CYS A 58 -5.99 -3.50 -18.00
N ASP A 59 -5.58 -3.06 -19.19
CA ASP A 59 -4.20 -3.13 -19.69
C ASP A 59 -3.25 -2.07 -19.09
N LEU A 60 -3.67 -1.41 -18.00
CA LEU A 60 -3.07 -0.22 -17.38
C LEU A 60 -2.98 1.03 -18.28
N ALA A 61 -2.84 0.89 -19.60
CA ALA A 61 -2.87 1.96 -20.60
C ALA A 61 -2.20 3.29 -20.14
N PRO A 62 -0.91 3.26 -19.73
CA PRO A 62 -0.21 4.44 -19.22
C PRO A 62 -0.13 5.53 -20.29
N ARG A 63 -0.33 6.79 -19.89
CA ARG A 63 -0.22 7.97 -20.77
C ARG A 63 0.55 9.08 -20.07
N LYS A 64 1.63 9.53 -20.69
CA LYS A 64 2.37 10.73 -20.27
C LYS A 64 1.59 11.97 -20.67
N LEU A 65 1.30 12.82 -19.70
CA LEU A 65 0.57 14.08 -19.88
C LEU A 65 1.53 15.26 -20.04
N GLY A 66 2.70 15.20 -19.40
CA GLY A 66 3.67 16.29 -19.41
C GLY A 66 5.02 15.88 -18.83
N GLU A 67 5.98 16.77 -18.95
CA GLU A 67 7.33 16.63 -18.40
C GLU A 67 7.92 18.00 -18.09
N GLU A 68 8.67 18.07 -17.00
CA GLU A 68 9.43 19.24 -16.60
C GLU A 68 10.84 18.81 -16.19
N MET A 69 11.85 19.47 -16.75
CA MET A 69 13.24 19.32 -16.33
C MET A 69 13.50 20.26 -15.15
N LEU A 70 13.93 19.68 -14.04
CA LEU A 70 14.34 20.39 -12.84
C LEU A 70 15.86 20.26 -12.66
N ASP A 71 16.40 20.89 -11.62
CA ASP A 71 17.85 21.00 -11.42
C ASP A 71 18.55 19.63 -11.23
N ASP A 72 17.86 18.67 -10.62
CA ASP A 72 18.40 17.36 -10.23
C ASP A 72 17.67 16.16 -10.84
N HIS A 73 16.47 16.35 -11.37
CA HIS A 73 15.67 15.28 -11.96
C HIS A 73 14.71 15.78 -13.04
N ILE A 74 14.06 14.83 -13.70
CA ILE A 74 12.98 15.07 -14.63
C ILE A 74 11.71 14.54 -13.99
N ARG A 75 10.71 15.42 -13.88
CA ARG A 75 9.38 15.07 -13.38
C ARG A 75 8.45 14.86 -14.58
N GLU A 76 7.94 13.65 -14.71
CA GLU A 76 6.95 13.31 -15.73
C GLU A 76 5.57 13.15 -15.08
N GLU A 77 4.55 13.77 -15.65
CA GLU A 77 3.16 13.56 -15.25
C GLU A 77 2.55 12.43 -16.07
N TRP A 78 1.96 11.44 -15.39
CA TRP A 78 1.38 10.26 -16.03
C TRP A 78 -0.03 9.98 -15.52
N THR A 79 -0.81 9.28 -16.32
CA THR A 79 -2.03 8.60 -15.88
C THR A 79 -1.97 7.12 -16.24
N ILE A 80 -2.48 6.26 -15.36
CA ILE A 80 -2.69 4.84 -15.61
C ILE A 80 -4.15 4.50 -15.32
N GLU A 81 -4.67 3.52 -16.04
CA GLU A 81 -5.96 2.90 -15.75
C GLU A 81 -5.75 1.79 -14.71
N THR A 82 -6.37 1.89 -13.54
CA THR A 82 -6.21 0.88 -12.47
C THR A 82 -7.41 -0.06 -12.38
N GLU A 83 -8.56 0.40 -12.86
CA GLU A 83 -9.80 -0.34 -13.01
C GLU A 83 -10.44 0.08 -14.35
N PRO A 84 -11.29 -0.76 -14.98
CA PRO A 84 -11.92 -0.42 -16.26
C PRO A 84 -12.59 0.97 -16.24
N GLY A 85 -12.06 1.88 -17.06
CA GLY A 85 -12.56 3.25 -17.19
C GLY A 85 -12.12 4.21 -16.06
N TYR A 86 -11.35 3.78 -15.07
CA TYR A 86 -10.88 4.62 -13.97
C TYR A 86 -9.36 4.87 -14.06
N ARG A 87 -8.98 6.15 -14.11
CA ARG A 87 -7.57 6.56 -14.28
C ARG A 87 -7.05 7.27 -13.04
N ILE A 88 -5.88 6.84 -12.58
CA ILE A 88 -5.13 7.45 -11.49
C ILE A 88 -3.94 8.24 -12.06
N PRO A 89 -3.80 9.54 -11.72
CA PRO A 89 -2.62 10.31 -12.05
C PRO A 89 -1.48 10.03 -11.06
N PHE A 90 -0.23 10.08 -11.53
CA PHE A 90 0.97 10.04 -10.68
C PHE A 90 2.13 10.79 -11.35
N TYR A 91 3.13 11.15 -10.55
CA TYR A 91 4.40 11.65 -11.06
C TYR A 91 5.45 10.56 -11.09
N PHE A 92 6.20 10.48 -12.18
CA PHE A 92 7.41 9.67 -12.28
C PHE A 92 8.62 10.59 -12.25
N LEU A 93 9.46 10.43 -11.22
CA LEU A 93 10.68 11.20 -11.05
C LEU A 93 11.85 10.34 -11.49
N ARG A 94 12.57 10.76 -12.52
CA ARG A 94 13.76 10.05 -13.01
C ARG A 94 14.96 10.98 -13.05
N PRO A 95 16.18 10.48 -12.80
CA PRO A 95 17.37 11.32 -12.82
C PRO A 95 17.63 11.89 -14.24
N LEU A 96 18.36 13.00 -14.31
CA LEU A 96 18.76 13.63 -15.57
C LEU A 96 19.55 12.68 -16.49
N ARG A 97 20.32 11.75 -15.89
CA ARG A 97 21.13 10.74 -16.58
C ARG A 97 21.08 9.43 -15.81
N GLN A 98 21.05 8.32 -16.51
CA GLN A 98 21.01 6.98 -15.93
C GLN A 98 21.71 5.99 -16.86
N ASP A 99 22.69 5.26 -16.32
CA ASP A 99 23.34 4.14 -16.99
C ASP A 99 22.88 2.83 -16.33
N GLY A 100 21.97 2.12 -17.01
CA GLY A 100 21.40 0.86 -16.52
C GLY A 100 20.25 1.02 -15.52
N PRO A 101 19.69 -0.09 -15.00
CA PRO A 101 18.55 -0.05 -14.08
C PRO A 101 18.90 0.59 -12.72
N LEU A 102 17.95 1.35 -12.17
CA LEU A 102 18.03 1.91 -10.81
C LEU A 102 16.91 1.34 -9.93
N PRO A 103 17.08 1.34 -8.60
CA PRO A 103 15.97 1.08 -7.68
C PRO A 103 14.82 2.06 -7.91
N LEU A 104 13.58 1.54 -7.87
CA LEU A 104 12.35 2.33 -7.92
C LEU A 104 11.74 2.38 -6.51
N VAL A 105 11.34 3.58 -6.07
CA VAL A 105 10.66 3.81 -4.80
C VAL A 105 9.23 4.25 -5.06
#